data_AF-A0A8B9RXA2-F1
#
_entry.id   AF-A0A8B9RXA2-F1
#
_cell.length_a   1.000
_cell.length_b   1.000
_cell.length_c   1.000
_cell.angle_alpha   90.00
_cell.angle_beta   90.00
_cell.angle_gamma   90.00
#
_symmetry.space_group_name_H-M   'P 1'
#
loop_
_entity.id
_entity.type
_entity.pdbx_description
1 polymer ?
#
loop_
_entity_poly.entity_id
_entity_poly.type
_entity_poly.pdbx_seq_one_letter_code
_entity_poly.pdbx_strand_id
1 'polypeptide(L)' 'MEADGAYEPGFCRNCDYQQEADNSCIYVNKITHEVDELTQIIADVSQDPTLPRTEDHPCQK' A
#
# COMPACT_ATOMS: atom_id res chain seq x y z
N MET A 1 -31.08 6.13 -11.10
CA MET A 1 -30.78 4.73 -11.45
C MET A 1 -29.56 4.38 -10.65
N GLU A 2 -29.81 3.85 -9.45
CA GLU A 2 -28.78 3.50 -8.48
C GLU A 2 -27.91 2.40 -9.09
N ALA A 3 -26.59 2.61 -9.15
CA ALA A 3 -25.67 1.55 -9.46
C ALA A 3 -25.41 0.80 -8.14
N ASP A 4 -26.27 -0.16 -7.83
CA ASP A 4 -26.07 -1.10 -6.73
C ASP A 4 -24.84 -1.96 -7.04
N GLY A 5 -23.66 -1.45 -6.71
CA GLY A 5 -22.41 -2.19 -6.79
C GLY A 5 -22.50 -3.39 -5.85
N ALA A 6 -22.45 -4.60 -6.41
CA ALA A 6 -22.51 -5.84 -5.66
C ALA A 6 -21.42 -5.87 -4.58
N TYR A 7 -21.83 -5.74 -3.31
CA TYR A 7 -20.97 -6.07 -2.19
C TYR A 7 -21.01 -7.60 -2.07
N GLU A 8 -19.98 -8.28 -2.56
CA GLU A 8 -19.87 -9.73 -2.40
C GLU A 8 -19.03 -10.01 -1.13
N PRO A 9 -19.57 -10.70 -0.12
CA PRO A 9 -18.81 -11.05 1.07
C PRO A 9 -17.67 -12.02 0.71
N GLY A 10 -16.51 -11.83 1.33
CA GLY A 10 -15.38 -12.75 1.19
C GLY A 10 -15.73 -14.09 1.84
N PHE A 11 -15.59 -15.19 1.10
CA PHE A 11 -15.85 -16.53 1.59
C PHE A 11 -14.59 -17.39 1.60
N CYS A 12 -14.46 -18.24 2.63
CA CYS A 12 -13.39 -19.23 2.69
C CYS A 12 -13.69 -20.41 1.75
N ARG A 13 -12.65 -20.96 1.10
CA ARG A 13 -12.80 -22.14 0.23
C ARG A 13 -12.78 -23.48 0.97
N ASN A 14 -12.30 -23.48 2.22
CA ASN A 14 -12.08 -24.70 3.00
C ASN A 14 -13.09 -24.88 4.14
N CYS A 15 -13.98 -23.91 4.38
CA CYS A 15 -15.03 -23.96 5.39
C CYS A 15 -16.14 -22.94 5.09
N ASP A 16 -17.25 -22.99 5.84
CA ASP A 16 -18.42 -22.13 5.65
C ASP A 16 -18.27 -20.71 6.21
N TYR A 17 -17.04 -20.24 6.43
CA TYR A 17 -16.78 -18.90 6.96
C TYR A 17 -17.00 -17.82 5.88
N GLN A 18 -17.72 -16.76 6.25
CA GLN A 18 -17.99 -15.59 5.40
C GLN A 18 -17.84 -14.30 6.21
N GLN A 19 -17.35 -13.24 5.54
CA GLN A 19 -17.17 -11.91 6.15
C GLN A 19 -17.53 -10.80 5.15
N GLU A 20 -18.23 -9.76 5.61
CA GLU A 20 -18.49 -8.56 4.82
C GLU A 20 -17.20 -7.76 4.60
N ALA A 21 -17.01 -7.25 3.38
CA ALA A 21 -15.84 -6.46 3.03
C ALA A 21 -16.06 -4.98 3.33
N ASP A 22 -15.09 -4.34 4.00
CA ASP A 22 -15.11 -2.90 4.29
C ASP A 22 -14.93 -2.03 3.03
N ASN A 23 -14.45 -2.61 1.93
CA ASN A 23 -14.20 -1.95 0.65
C ASN A 23 -14.77 -2.80 -0.51
N SER A 24 -15.51 -2.17 -1.41
CA SER A 24 -16.10 -2.81 -2.60
C SER A 24 -15.09 -3.10 -3.72
N CYS A 25 -13.86 -2.60 -3.60
CA CYS A 25 -12.84 -2.77 -4.61
C CYS A 25 -12.18 -4.17 -4.54
N ILE A 26 -12.57 -5.04 -5.48
CA ILE A 26 -12.07 -6.43 -5.57
C ILE A 26 -10.70 -6.48 -6.28
N TYR A 27 -10.48 -5.62 -7.26
CA TYR A 27 -9.26 -5.62 -8.07
C TYR A 27 -8.89 -4.22 -8.55
N VAL A 28 -7.60 -3.90 -8.44
CA VAL A 28 -6.99 -2.72 -9.06
C VAL A 28 -5.75 -3.13 -9.85
N ASN A 29 -5.61 -2.55 -11.04
CA ASN A 29 -4.36 -2.60 -11.80
C ASN A 29 -3.80 -1.19 -11.92
N LYS A 30 -2.68 -0.91 -11.24
CA LYS A 30 -1.96 0.35 -11.36
C LYS A 30 -1.00 0.25 -12.55
N ILE A 31 -1.44 0.72 -13.71
CA ILE A 31 -0.67 0.67 -14.96
C ILE A 31 0.50 1.67 -14.93
N THR A 32 0.28 2.84 -14.32
CA THR A 32 1.32 3.82 -14.05
C THR A 32 1.96 3.52 -12.70
N HIS A 33 3.28 3.51 -12.66
CA HIS A 33 4.04 3.25 -11.44
C HIS A 33 4.25 4.55 -10.67
N GLU A 34 3.21 4.99 -9.99
CA GLU A 34 3.27 6.05 -8.96
C GLU A 34 3.44 5.37 -7.60
N VAL A 35 4.59 4.73 -7.38
CA VAL A 35 4.94 4.21 -6.06
C VAL A 35 5.61 5.31 -5.28
N ASP A 36 5.17 5.49 -4.03
CA ASP A 36 5.81 6.39 -3.08
C ASP A 36 7.19 5.82 -2.72
N GLU A 37 8.24 6.41 -3.28
CA GLU A 37 9.62 6.01 -3.07
C GLU A 37 10.03 6.05 -1.59
N LEU A 38 9.42 6.94 -0.79
CA LEU A 38 9.71 7.05 0.64
C LEU A 38 9.25 5.81 1.41
N THR A 39 8.17 5.15 0.97
CA THR A 39 7.69 3.92 1.60
C THR A 39 8.67 2.75 1.47
N GLN A 40 9.65 2.86 0.57
CA GLN A 40 10.66 1.85 0.31
C GLN A 40 12.00 2.16 0.98
N ILE A 41 12.17 3.36 1.56
CA ILE A 41 13.40 3.74 2.27
C ILE A 41 13.39 3.08 3.65
N ILE A 42 14.36 2.20 3.88
CA ILE A 42 14.57 1.55 5.18
C ILE A 42 15.48 2.44 6.03
N ALA A 43 15.16 2.62 7.31
CA ALA A 43 15.94 3.46 8.23
C ALA A 43 17.42 3.04 8.34
N ASP A 44 17.71 1.75 8.17
CA ASP A 44 19.05 1.18 8.28
C ASP A 44 20.02 1.65 7.17
N VAL A 45 19.48 2.18 6.06
CA VAL A 45 20.27 2.77 4.97
C VAL A 45 21.15 3.92 5.49
N SER A 46 20.73 4.61 6.56
CA SER A 46 21.50 5.69 7.20
C SER A 46 22.86 5.26 7.78
N GLN A 47 23.07 3.96 8.01
CA GLN A 47 24.31 3.41 8.58
C GLN A 47 25.35 3.06 7.51
N ASP A 48 24.97 3.04 6.23
CA ASP A 48 25.87 2.70 5.13
C ASP A 48 26.97 3.79 4.99
N PRO A 49 28.26 3.43 5.14
CA PRO A 49 29.37 4.38 5.00
C PRO A 49 29.65 4.78 3.54
N THR A 50 29.08 4.07 2.57
CA THR A 50 29.29 4.32 1.13
C THR A 50 28.33 5.37 0.56
N LEU A 51 27.29 5.75 1.29
CA LEU A 51 26.33 6.77 0.88
C LEU A 51 26.84 8.19 1.17
N PRO A 52 26.64 9.15 0.24
CA PRO A 52 27.03 10.53 0.46
C PRO A 52 26.21 11.18 1.58
N ARG A 53 26.88 11.93 2.46
CA ARG A 53 26.27 12.70 3.56
C ARG A 53 26.35 14.20 3.26
N THR A 54 25.30 14.95 3.56
CA THR A 54 25.23 16.42 3.41
C THR A 54 24.68 17.05 4.70
N GLU A 55 25.15 18.26 5.01
CA GLU A 55 24.63 19.13 6.08
C GLU A 55 23.84 20.33 5.52
N ASP A 56 23.69 20.42 4.19
CA ASP A 56 23.11 21.58 3.49
C ASP A 56 21.59 21.69 3.65
N HIS A 57 20.93 20.58 4.00
CA HIS A 57 19.48 20.50 4.13
C HIS A 57 19.09 20.09 5.56
N PRO A 58 18.38 20.95 6.33
CA PRO A 58 17.87 20.56 7.63
C PRO A 58 16.78 19.50 7.46
N CYS A 59 16.85 18.43 8.28
CA CYS A 59 15.83 17.38 8.28
C CYS A 59 14.47 17.96 8.71
N GLN A 60 13.45 17.78 7.86
CA GLN A 60 12.07 18.10 8.19
C GLN A 60 11.50 16.99 9.11
N LYS A 61 10.80 17.39 10.17
CA LYS A 61 10.15 16.46 11.11
C LYS A 61 8.86 15.89 10.56
#